data_AF-A0A5N7WI15-F1
#
_entry.id   AF-A0A5N7WI15-F1
#
_cell.length_a   1.000
_cell.length_b   1.000
_cell.length_c   1.000
_cell.angle_alpha   90.00
_cell.angle_beta   90.00
_cell.angle_gamma   90.00
#
_symmetry.space_group_name_H-M   'P 1'
#
loop_
_entity.id
_entity.type
_entity.pdbx_description
1 polymer ?
#
loop_
_entity_poly.entity_id
_entity_poly.type
_entity_poly.pdbx_seq_one_letter_code
_entity_poly.pdbx_strand_id
1 'polypeptide(L)'
;MITYSIKKTDCLTALMNAVTTGRCRYWMSGKISISEVNSVIPKLISKYGLQTDDNERAYQRRSGEPVWTLVIHFNPSYIGQIEFWLLTTGYRKAARSKNVNNKDINSLNEKLMSRENLKPIITRNPLEYLTFGEYILGLYISYDDLKDSIDNDYLFPYNYGIPLDPVIANHLDHLSLKSINGLKTNLELGSKLSANDEKKYEAIKENFGFLYLKDGEQLEYNHEKALSMLKNKYGVTPDEGTPYNDVIKLLTKHLTRTNNQYLHIFKRKSKKKFRFTWYLNNEFLQKMGTDIEKKIVLIPTRPTQFEDSMRRLYARGNYHGVRHQIGKISGRVKKIVKETYPNIYNRLAFPQMLHYVRFSPIAYKNFKEFQQACINETIIIEKNKAYREENQKRFKKLRTALRNKNPELMKASPSTLNNLIREHDKNGKERDITPTDKEIESFLDTYKEMDPRLISDTY
;
A
#
# COMPACT_ATOMS: atom_id res chain seq x y z
N MET A 1 7.50 20.55 -15.53
CA MET A 1 6.24 20.22 -14.82
C MET A 1 6.46 20.28 -13.34
N ILE A 2 5.49 20.85 -12.64
CA ILE A 2 5.50 20.90 -11.19
C ILE A 2 4.19 20.29 -10.71
N THR A 3 4.25 19.42 -9.71
CA THR A 3 3.07 18.86 -9.07
C THR A 3 3.14 19.17 -7.58
N TYR A 4 2.11 19.82 -7.06
CA TYR A 4 2.01 20.17 -5.66
C TYR A 4 1.01 19.23 -4.96
N SER A 5 1.29 18.85 -3.73
CA SER A 5 0.43 17.92 -2.99
C SER A 5 0.48 18.17 -1.48
N ILE A 6 -0.66 17.98 -0.82
CA ILE A 6 -0.75 17.95 0.64
C ILE A 6 -1.14 16.55 1.13
N LYS A 7 -1.90 15.80 0.32
CA LYS A 7 -2.22 14.40 0.63
C LYS A 7 -1.08 13.48 0.18
N LYS A 8 -0.74 12.54 1.05
CA LYS A 8 0.20 11.45 0.78
C LYS A 8 -0.12 10.68 -0.50
N THR A 9 -1.39 10.38 -0.74
CA THR A 9 -1.85 9.62 -1.90
C THR A 9 -1.60 10.35 -3.22
N ASP A 10 -1.84 11.68 -3.24
CA ASP A 10 -1.55 12.51 -4.40
C ASP A 10 -0.04 12.55 -4.70
N CYS A 11 0.79 12.69 -3.66
CA CYS A 11 2.25 12.68 -3.82
C CYS A 11 2.77 11.34 -4.35
N LEU A 12 2.37 10.22 -3.73
CA LEU A 12 2.77 8.88 -4.16
C LEU A 12 2.37 8.60 -5.62
N THR A 13 1.19 9.06 -6.04
CA THR A 13 0.75 8.93 -7.44
C THR A 13 1.51 9.87 -8.37
N ALA A 14 1.80 11.10 -7.96
CA ALA A 14 2.61 12.03 -8.75
C ALA A 14 4.03 11.50 -9.01
N LEU A 15 4.68 10.97 -7.97
CA LEU A 15 5.99 10.33 -8.06
C LEU A 15 5.93 9.11 -8.99
N MET A 16 4.95 8.23 -8.81
CA MET A 16 4.78 7.06 -9.69
C MET A 16 4.53 7.48 -11.14
N ASN A 17 3.71 8.49 -11.39
CA ASN A 17 3.41 9.02 -12.73
C ASN A 17 4.63 9.67 -13.39
N ALA A 18 5.50 10.33 -12.63
CA ALA A 18 6.75 10.87 -13.15
C ALA A 18 7.66 9.75 -13.70
N VAL A 19 7.65 8.58 -13.04
CA VAL A 19 8.40 7.40 -13.50
C VAL A 19 7.67 6.67 -14.64
N THR A 20 6.39 6.36 -14.48
CA THR A 20 5.62 5.55 -15.44
C THR A 20 5.33 6.33 -16.72
N THR A 21 4.65 7.46 -16.63
CA THR A 21 4.21 8.25 -17.79
C THR A 21 5.29 9.24 -18.21
N GLY A 22 5.93 9.88 -17.23
CA GLY A 22 7.01 10.85 -17.47
C GLY A 22 8.31 10.20 -17.95
N ARG A 23 8.47 8.88 -17.76
CA ARG A 23 9.69 8.11 -18.10
C ARG A 23 10.94 8.67 -17.43
N CYS A 24 10.80 9.24 -16.25
CA CYS A 24 11.97 9.64 -15.46
C CYS A 24 12.80 8.42 -15.11
N ARG A 25 14.12 8.58 -15.15
CA ARG A 25 15.11 7.52 -14.87
C ARG A 25 15.99 7.83 -13.66
N TYR A 26 16.09 9.10 -13.30
CA TYR A 26 16.91 9.57 -12.21
C TYR A 26 16.09 10.50 -11.32
N TRP A 27 16.42 10.55 -10.05
CA TRP A 27 15.72 11.34 -9.06
C TRP A 27 16.65 11.80 -7.95
N MET A 28 16.28 12.89 -7.29
CA MET A 28 16.82 13.31 -6.00
C MET A 28 15.69 13.90 -5.17
N SER A 29 15.91 14.01 -3.87
CA SER A 29 14.93 14.62 -2.97
C SER A 29 15.61 15.50 -1.95
N GLY A 30 14.86 16.44 -1.41
CA GLY A 30 15.31 17.29 -0.32
C GLY A 30 14.17 17.84 0.49
N LYS A 31 14.52 18.65 1.49
CA LYS A 31 13.59 19.39 2.34
C LYS A 31 13.94 20.86 2.27
N ILE A 32 12.92 21.71 2.24
CA ILE A 32 13.05 23.16 2.21
C ILE A 32 12.26 23.72 3.40
N SER A 33 12.88 24.57 4.20
CA SER A 33 12.20 25.27 5.29
C SER A 33 11.13 26.20 4.72
N ILE A 34 9.95 26.28 5.33
CA ILE A 34 8.84 27.12 4.85
C ILE A 34 9.28 28.58 4.61
N SER A 35 10.15 29.10 5.47
CA SER A 35 10.74 30.45 5.37
C SER A 35 11.55 30.68 4.09
N GLU A 36 12.12 29.62 3.52
CA GLU A 36 13.02 29.67 2.36
C GLU A 36 12.33 29.30 1.05
N VAL A 37 11.09 28.80 1.09
CA VAL A 37 10.42 28.24 -0.10
C VAL A 37 10.27 29.30 -1.21
N ASN A 38 9.95 30.54 -0.83
CA ASN A 38 9.81 31.65 -1.76
C ASN A 38 11.13 32.03 -2.47
N SER A 39 12.28 31.73 -1.86
CA SER A 39 13.59 32.01 -2.46
C SER A 39 14.17 30.82 -3.21
N VAL A 40 13.88 29.59 -2.76
CA VAL A 40 14.44 28.35 -3.32
C VAL A 40 13.63 27.85 -4.52
N ILE A 41 12.30 27.81 -4.44
CA ILE A 41 11.46 27.23 -5.50
C ILE A 41 11.65 27.97 -6.85
N PRO A 42 11.63 29.31 -6.93
CA PRO A 42 11.86 30.00 -8.20
C PRO A 42 13.23 29.69 -8.82
N LYS A 43 14.28 29.54 -7.98
CA LYS A 43 15.63 29.16 -8.44
C LYS A 43 15.65 27.75 -9.02
N LEU A 44 14.96 26.80 -8.39
CA LEU A 44 14.81 25.44 -8.93
C LEU A 44 14.04 25.45 -10.25
N ILE A 45 12.96 26.21 -10.32
CA ILE A 45 12.14 26.34 -11.53
C ILE A 45 12.96 26.89 -12.70
N SER A 46 13.74 27.95 -12.45
CA SER A 46 14.62 28.56 -13.44
C SER A 46 15.74 27.62 -13.87
N LYS A 47 16.50 27.05 -12.91
CA LYS A 47 17.66 26.17 -13.19
C LYS A 47 17.28 24.95 -14.05
N TYR A 48 16.13 24.36 -13.78
CA TYR A 48 15.71 23.11 -14.44
C TYR A 48 14.62 23.31 -15.50
N GLY A 49 14.29 24.55 -15.86
CA GLY A 49 13.29 24.85 -16.88
C GLY A 49 11.91 24.25 -16.59
N LEU A 50 11.45 24.25 -15.33
CA LEU A 50 10.26 23.48 -14.93
C LEU A 50 8.93 24.07 -15.43
N GLN A 51 8.97 25.29 -15.96
CA GLN A 51 7.87 26.10 -16.47
C GLN A 51 7.69 26.00 -18.00
N THR A 52 8.45 25.16 -18.68
CA THR A 52 8.23 24.82 -20.10
C THR A 52 6.87 24.16 -20.31
N ASP A 53 6.18 24.53 -21.39
CA ASP A 53 4.93 23.90 -21.80
C ASP A 53 5.13 22.46 -22.30
N ASP A 54 4.03 21.75 -22.57
CA ASP A 54 4.11 20.35 -23.00
C ASP A 54 4.67 20.16 -24.41
N ASN A 55 4.58 21.17 -25.29
CA ASN A 55 5.14 21.13 -26.63
C ASN A 55 6.67 21.16 -26.60
N GLU A 56 7.23 22.08 -25.80
CA GLU A 56 8.66 22.22 -25.60
C GLU A 56 9.23 20.99 -24.91
N ARG A 57 8.53 20.46 -23.91
CA ARG A 57 8.93 19.20 -23.26
C ARG A 57 8.87 18.02 -24.22
N ALA A 58 7.88 17.97 -25.12
CA ALA A 58 7.83 16.96 -26.17
C ALA A 58 8.96 17.14 -27.20
N TYR A 59 9.36 18.37 -27.48
CA TYR A 59 10.53 18.68 -28.31
C TYR A 59 11.84 18.19 -27.66
N GLN A 60 12.13 18.59 -26.42
CA GLN A 60 13.30 18.14 -25.64
C GLN A 60 13.37 16.61 -25.57
N ARG A 61 12.22 15.98 -25.33
CA ARG A 61 12.08 14.52 -25.37
C ARG A 61 12.49 13.93 -26.72
N ARG A 62 12.11 14.54 -27.84
CA ARG A 62 12.43 14.06 -29.19
C ARG A 62 13.90 14.33 -29.56
N SER A 63 14.46 15.45 -29.11
CA SER A 63 15.87 15.81 -29.29
C SER A 63 16.82 14.99 -28.41
N GLY A 64 16.28 14.30 -27.39
CA GLY A 64 17.06 13.44 -26.51
C GLY A 64 17.60 14.15 -25.27
N GLU A 65 17.14 15.37 -25.01
CA GLU A 65 17.52 16.18 -23.86
C GLU A 65 16.78 15.77 -22.57
N PRO A 66 17.37 16.02 -21.40
CA PRO A 66 16.75 15.72 -20.12
C PRO A 66 15.53 16.61 -19.87
N VAL A 67 14.38 15.99 -19.60
CA VAL A 67 13.17 16.70 -19.17
C VAL A 67 12.98 16.52 -17.69
N TRP A 68 12.83 17.65 -17.00
CA TRP A 68 12.67 17.70 -15.55
C TRP A 68 11.21 17.73 -15.10
N THR A 69 10.97 17.13 -13.94
CA THR A 69 9.69 17.10 -13.23
C THR A 69 9.96 17.32 -11.75
N LEU A 70 9.24 18.24 -11.13
CA LEU A 70 9.34 18.54 -9.71
C LEU A 70 8.03 18.14 -9.02
N VAL A 71 8.13 17.32 -7.98
CA VAL A 71 7.00 16.99 -7.10
C VAL A 71 7.26 17.63 -5.75
N ILE A 72 6.30 18.39 -5.24
CA ILE A 72 6.37 19.11 -3.99
C ILE A 72 5.28 18.59 -3.07
N HIS A 73 5.65 18.31 -1.83
CA HIS A 73 4.75 17.79 -0.81
C HIS A 73 4.89 18.57 0.49
N PHE A 74 3.76 19.07 0.99
CA PHE A 74 3.66 19.55 2.35
C PHE A 74 3.03 18.46 3.20
N ASN A 75 3.74 18.00 4.24
CA ASN A 75 3.19 17.06 5.19
C ASN A 75 2.59 17.82 6.38
N PRO A 76 1.27 17.84 6.54
CA PRO A 76 0.64 18.62 7.60
C PRO A 76 0.98 18.15 9.03
N SER A 77 1.48 16.93 9.18
CA SER A 77 1.93 16.40 10.49
C SER A 77 3.30 16.93 10.92
N TYR A 78 4.08 17.53 10.01
CA TYR A 78 5.40 18.08 10.30
C TYR A 78 5.47 19.51 9.76
N ILE A 79 4.91 20.43 10.55
CA ILE A 79 4.88 21.85 10.24
C ILE A 79 6.31 22.39 10.19
N GLY A 80 6.60 23.26 9.20
CA GLY A 80 7.87 23.97 9.09
C GLY A 80 8.73 23.60 7.88
N GLN A 81 8.46 22.47 7.21
CA GLN A 81 9.22 22.03 6.05
C GLN A 81 8.33 21.52 4.92
N ILE A 82 8.82 21.67 3.69
CA ILE A 82 8.25 21.09 2.48
C ILE A 82 9.25 20.08 1.92
N GLU A 83 8.77 18.89 1.60
CA GLU A 83 9.58 17.86 0.94
C GLU A 83 9.43 18.00 -0.58
N PHE A 84 10.51 17.75 -1.32
CA PHE A 84 10.44 17.74 -2.78
C PHE A 84 11.21 16.56 -3.38
N TRP A 85 10.80 16.17 -4.57
CA TRP A 85 11.49 15.22 -5.42
C TRP A 85 11.68 15.86 -6.79
N LEU A 86 12.92 15.95 -7.23
CA LEU A 86 13.28 16.37 -8.56
C LEU A 86 13.64 15.14 -9.38
N LEU A 87 12.91 14.92 -10.47
CA LEU A 87 13.05 13.77 -11.35
C LEU A 87 13.42 14.21 -12.76
N THR A 88 14.21 13.39 -13.46
CA THR A 88 14.59 13.65 -14.85
C THR A 88 14.59 12.38 -15.69
N THR A 89 14.26 12.52 -16.97
CA THR A 89 14.40 11.46 -17.97
C THR A 89 15.87 11.11 -18.24
N GLY A 90 16.80 12.03 -17.93
CA GLY A 90 18.17 11.98 -18.40
C GLY A 90 18.28 12.15 -19.92
N TYR A 91 19.52 12.09 -20.42
CA TYR A 91 19.82 12.06 -21.84
C TYR A 91 19.40 10.73 -22.46
N ARG A 92 18.90 10.77 -23.69
CA ARG A 92 18.42 9.60 -24.42
C ARG A 92 18.66 9.74 -25.91
N LYS A 93 18.53 8.65 -26.65
CA LYS A 93 18.68 8.67 -28.10
C LYS A 93 17.61 9.56 -28.73
N ALA A 94 18.03 10.56 -29.49
CA ALA A 94 17.14 11.39 -30.28
C ALA A 94 16.41 10.54 -31.33
N ALA A 95 15.10 10.76 -31.50
CA ALA A 95 14.25 9.92 -32.34
C ALA A 95 14.70 9.89 -33.82
N ARG A 96 15.36 10.94 -34.30
CA ARG A 96 15.79 11.11 -35.70
C ARG A 96 17.28 10.90 -35.94
N SER A 97 18.07 10.62 -34.89
CA SER A 97 19.51 10.47 -35.07
C SER A 97 19.88 9.05 -35.49
N LYS A 98 20.50 8.94 -36.68
CA LYS A 98 20.99 7.67 -37.26
C LYS A 98 22.31 7.21 -36.62
N ASN A 99 23.16 8.16 -36.21
CA ASN A 99 24.49 7.91 -35.65
C ASN A 99 24.54 8.42 -34.21
N VAL A 100 24.32 7.54 -33.23
CA VAL A 100 24.54 7.86 -31.81
C VAL A 100 25.18 6.67 -31.12
N ASN A 101 26.27 6.94 -30.41
CA ASN A 101 26.97 5.97 -29.60
C ASN A 101 26.32 5.92 -28.20
N ASN A 102 25.78 4.75 -27.81
CA ASN A 102 25.19 4.55 -26.48
C ASN A 102 26.19 4.85 -25.35
N LYS A 103 27.50 4.71 -25.60
CA LYS A 103 28.55 5.06 -24.63
C LYS A 103 28.52 6.56 -24.28
N ASP A 104 28.27 7.42 -25.26
CA ASP A 104 28.25 8.87 -25.06
C ASP A 104 27.04 9.28 -24.22
N ILE A 105 25.85 8.70 -24.48
CA ILE A 105 24.65 8.92 -23.66
C ILE A 105 24.88 8.46 -22.22
N ASN A 106 25.51 7.30 -22.04
CA ASN A 106 25.81 6.80 -20.70
C ASN A 106 26.78 7.75 -19.96
N SER A 107 27.85 8.22 -20.62
CA SER A 107 28.77 9.19 -20.00
C SER A 107 28.06 10.51 -19.65
N LEU A 108 27.18 11.01 -20.52
CA LEU A 108 26.39 12.21 -20.24
C LEU A 108 25.49 12.03 -19.02
N ASN A 109 24.83 10.87 -18.90
CA ASN A 109 24.00 10.55 -17.75
C ASN A 109 24.82 10.36 -16.47
N GLU A 110 26.00 9.75 -16.53
CA GLU A 110 26.92 9.65 -15.38
C GLU A 110 27.36 11.03 -14.89
N LYS A 111 27.75 11.92 -15.80
CA LYS A 111 28.09 13.32 -15.48
C LYS A 111 26.89 14.08 -14.90
N LEU A 112 25.70 13.84 -15.44
CA LEU A 112 24.47 14.45 -14.93
C LEU A 112 24.16 13.97 -13.51
N MET A 113 24.28 12.67 -13.26
CA MET A 113 24.07 12.06 -11.95
C MET A 113 25.06 12.61 -10.92
N SER A 114 26.34 12.70 -11.26
CA SER A 114 27.35 13.20 -10.32
C SER A 114 27.16 14.69 -10.02
N ARG A 115 26.87 15.51 -11.04
CA ARG A 115 26.71 16.96 -10.90
C ARG A 115 25.48 17.33 -10.06
N GLU A 116 24.37 16.63 -10.26
CA GLU A 116 23.10 16.94 -9.59
C GLU A 116 22.78 16.00 -8.41
N ASN A 117 23.73 15.13 -8.05
CA ASN A 117 23.60 14.10 -6.99
C ASN A 117 22.34 13.24 -7.15
N LEU A 118 22.12 12.72 -8.37
CA LEU A 118 20.93 11.94 -8.71
C LEU A 118 21.14 10.46 -8.42
N LYS A 119 20.05 9.83 -7.98
CA LYS A 119 19.91 8.39 -7.78
C LYS A 119 19.17 7.79 -8.97
N PRO A 120 19.59 6.62 -9.48
CA PRO A 120 18.84 5.93 -10.52
C PRO A 120 17.54 5.32 -9.93
N ILE A 121 16.46 5.38 -10.69
CA ILE A 121 15.21 4.68 -10.34
C ILE A 121 15.41 3.18 -10.48
N ILE A 122 16.10 2.74 -11.53
CA ILE A 122 16.44 1.34 -11.73
C ILE A 122 17.71 1.07 -10.94
N THR A 123 17.57 0.46 -9.77
CA THR A 123 18.68 0.23 -8.85
C THR A 123 18.46 -1.02 -8.02
N ARG A 124 19.56 -1.65 -7.61
CA ARG A 124 19.58 -2.70 -6.57
C ARG A 124 20.14 -2.20 -5.24
N ASN A 125 20.60 -0.95 -5.19
CA ASN A 125 21.10 -0.34 -3.97
C ASN A 125 19.92 0.17 -3.13
N PRO A 126 19.69 -0.37 -1.93
CA PRO A 126 18.58 0.07 -1.10
C PRO A 126 18.63 1.55 -0.70
N LEU A 127 19.82 2.15 -0.66
CA LEU A 127 20.02 3.56 -0.35
C LEU A 127 19.57 4.51 -1.48
N GLU A 128 19.36 3.97 -2.68
CA GLU A 128 18.96 4.70 -3.88
C GLU A 128 17.47 4.58 -4.21
N TYR A 129 16.72 3.81 -3.43
CA TYR A 129 15.30 3.60 -3.67
C TYR A 129 14.50 4.88 -3.57
N LEU A 130 13.62 5.11 -4.55
CA LEU A 130 12.63 6.18 -4.47
C LEU A 130 11.65 5.87 -3.34
N THR A 131 11.70 6.68 -2.28
CA THR A 131 10.91 6.49 -1.08
C THR A 131 9.99 7.67 -0.78
N PHE A 132 8.86 7.38 -0.15
CA PHE A 132 7.98 8.37 0.47
C PHE A 132 7.49 7.83 1.82
N GLY A 133 8.07 8.32 2.91
CA GLY A 133 7.88 7.74 4.25
C GLY A 133 8.17 6.23 4.24
N GLU A 134 7.18 5.43 4.66
CA GLU A 134 7.28 3.96 4.73
C GLU A 134 7.20 3.26 3.36
N TYR A 135 7.01 4.00 2.27
CA TYR A 135 6.73 3.44 0.95
C TYR A 135 7.98 3.45 0.07
N ILE A 136 8.21 2.35 -0.64
CA ILE A 136 9.29 2.16 -1.61
C ILE A 136 8.68 1.80 -2.96
N LEU A 137 9.13 2.46 -4.02
CA LEU A 137 8.72 2.13 -5.38
C LEU A 137 9.28 0.75 -5.76
N GLY A 138 8.49 -0.06 -6.46
CA GLY A 138 8.92 -1.36 -6.97
C GLY A 138 8.16 -1.77 -8.21
N LEU A 139 8.34 -3.03 -8.61
CA LEU A 139 7.69 -3.59 -9.79
C LEU A 139 6.79 -4.76 -9.42
N TYR A 140 5.78 -5.00 -10.24
CA TYR A 140 5.06 -6.27 -10.30
C TYR A 140 4.82 -6.65 -11.76
N ILE A 141 4.57 -7.93 -11.98
CA ILE A 141 4.27 -8.54 -13.28
C ILE A 141 2.78 -8.85 -13.26
N SER A 142 2.03 -8.36 -14.23
CA SER A 142 0.64 -8.75 -14.47
C SER A 142 0.55 -9.67 -15.69
N TYR A 143 -0.29 -10.70 -15.59
CA TYR A 143 -0.59 -11.67 -16.63
C TYR A 143 -2.01 -11.41 -17.15
N ASP A 144 -2.14 -10.97 -18.41
CA ASP A 144 -3.43 -10.47 -18.91
C ASP A 144 -4.52 -11.55 -18.94
N ASP A 145 -4.15 -12.77 -19.30
CA ASP A 145 -5.08 -13.87 -19.65
C ASP A 145 -5.40 -14.80 -18.47
N LEU A 146 -4.72 -14.61 -17.34
CA LEU A 146 -4.86 -15.47 -16.15
C LEU A 146 -5.91 -14.93 -15.18
N LYS A 147 -6.56 -15.83 -14.41
CA LYS A 147 -7.53 -15.49 -13.37
C LYS A 147 -6.90 -14.60 -12.28
N ASP A 148 -7.70 -13.67 -11.75
CA ASP A 148 -7.30 -12.63 -10.79
C ASP A 148 -6.61 -13.14 -9.51
N SER A 149 -6.75 -14.42 -9.17
CA SER A 149 -6.08 -15.04 -8.02
C SER A 149 -4.59 -15.34 -8.25
N ILE A 150 -4.15 -15.41 -9.51
CA ILE A 150 -2.81 -15.83 -9.93
C ILE A 150 -2.23 -14.95 -11.05
N ASP A 151 -2.92 -13.87 -11.41
CA ASP A 151 -2.61 -12.96 -12.50
C ASP A 151 -1.46 -11.99 -12.19
N ASN A 152 -0.82 -12.11 -11.02
CA ASN A 152 0.25 -11.21 -10.62
C ASN A 152 1.43 -11.91 -9.91
N ASP A 153 2.65 -11.49 -10.26
CA ASP A 153 3.87 -11.78 -9.52
C ASP A 153 4.53 -10.50 -9.03
N TYR A 154 5.02 -10.49 -7.79
CA TYR A 154 5.48 -9.28 -7.12
C TYR A 154 6.99 -9.28 -6.97
N LEU A 155 7.66 -8.25 -7.52
CA LEU A 155 9.10 -8.05 -7.42
C LEU A 155 9.39 -7.11 -6.26
N PHE A 156 9.48 -7.69 -5.06
CA PHE A 156 9.75 -6.93 -3.86
C PHE A 156 11.11 -6.21 -3.95
N PRO A 157 11.17 -4.88 -3.73
CA PRO A 157 12.41 -4.11 -3.83
C PRO A 157 13.53 -4.63 -2.94
N TYR A 158 13.24 -5.11 -1.73
CA TYR A 158 14.24 -5.66 -0.81
C TYR A 158 14.82 -7.03 -1.26
N ASN A 159 14.20 -7.69 -2.24
CA ASN A 159 14.73 -8.94 -2.82
C ASN A 159 15.45 -8.71 -4.14
N TYR A 160 14.92 -7.82 -4.99
CA TYR A 160 15.33 -7.70 -6.39
C TYR A 160 15.79 -6.30 -6.80
N GLY A 161 15.61 -5.30 -5.94
CA GLY A 161 15.66 -3.89 -6.32
C GLY A 161 14.51 -3.49 -7.25
N ILE A 162 14.75 -2.45 -8.03
CA ILE A 162 13.98 -2.09 -9.21
C ILE A 162 14.81 -2.52 -10.41
N PRO A 163 14.60 -3.74 -10.94
CA PRO A 163 15.57 -4.37 -11.82
C PRO A 163 15.65 -3.79 -13.24
N LEU A 164 14.59 -3.16 -13.75
CA LEU A 164 14.56 -2.61 -15.11
C LEU A 164 13.41 -1.63 -15.33
N ASP A 165 13.45 -0.94 -16.48
CA ASP A 165 12.35 -0.11 -16.98
C ASP A 165 11.25 -1.03 -17.55
N PRO A 166 9.99 -0.93 -17.07
CA PRO A 166 8.86 -1.68 -17.63
C PRO A 166 8.66 -1.52 -19.13
N VAL A 167 8.97 -0.35 -19.71
CA VAL A 167 8.86 -0.14 -21.16
C VAL A 167 9.76 -1.11 -21.90
N ILE A 168 11.01 -1.19 -21.46
CA ILE A 168 12.01 -2.05 -22.07
C ILE A 168 11.63 -3.50 -21.80
N ALA A 169 11.29 -3.84 -20.56
CA ALA A 169 10.89 -5.18 -20.13
C ALA A 169 9.80 -5.79 -21.01
N ASN A 170 8.76 -5.00 -21.31
CA ASN A 170 7.59 -5.46 -22.04
C ASN A 170 7.84 -5.74 -23.54
N HIS A 171 9.04 -5.43 -24.04
CA HIS A 171 9.45 -5.68 -25.42
C HIS A 171 10.52 -6.77 -25.54
N LEU A 172 10.91 -7.41 -24.42
CA LEU A 172 11.88 -8.51 -24.41
C LEU A 172 11.14 -9.85 -24.46
N ASP A 173 11.75 -10.84 -25.12
CA ASP A 173 11.27 -12.22 -25.11
C ASP A 173 11.78 -13.02 -23.91
N HIS A 174 12.96 -12.67 -23.38
CA HIS A 174 13.57 -13.31 -22.21
C HIS A 174 14.21 -12.24 -21.31
N LEU A 175 14.10 -12.42 -20.00
CA LEU A 175 14.69 -11.55 -18.98
C LEU A 175 15.46 -12.37 -17.96
N SER A 176 16.67 -11.94 -17.66
CA SER A 176 17.44 -12.50 -16.55
C SER A 176 17.58 -11.46 -15.44
N LEU A 177 17.01 -11.78 -14.29
CA LEU A 177 17.07 -10.97 -13.08
C LEU A 177 18.03 -11.61 -12.10
N LYS A 178 18.75 -10.79 -11.35
CA LYS A 178 19.57 -11.25 -10.24
C LYS A 178 19.08 -10.55 -8.98
N SER A 179 18.80 -11.33 -7.94
CA SER A 179 18.40 -10.82 -6.64
C SER A 179 19.56 -10.07 -5.99
N ILE A 180 19.26 -9.31 -4.93
CA ILE A 180 20.26 -8.61 -4.13
C ILE A 180 21.27 -9.61 -3.53
N ASN A 181 20.81 -10.80 -3.14
CA ASN A 181 21.66 -11.87 -2.60
C ASN A 181 22.36 -12.71 -3.69
N GLY A 182 22.28 -12.28 -4.95
CA GLY A 182 23.02 -12.88 -6.05
C GLY A 182 22.36 -14.09 -6.72
N LEU A 183 21.17 -14.50 -6.29
CA LEU A 183 20.41 -15.58 -6.94
C LEU A 183 19.89 -15.11 -8.30
N LYS A 184 20.10 -15.92 -9.33
CA LYS A 184 19.66 -15.63 -10.69
C LYS A 184 18.27 -16.23 -10.94
N THR A 185 17.36 -15.42 -11.42
CA THR A 185 16.01 -15.80 -11.84
C THR A 185 15.87 -15.49 -13.33
N ASN A 186 15.55 -16.50 -14.12
CA ASN A 186 15.24 -16.34 -15.54
C ASN A 186 13.73 -16.31 -15.74
N LEU A 187 13.26 -15.37 -16.55
CA LEU A 187 11.85 -15.15 -16.86
C LEU A 187 11.68 -15.13 -18.38
N GLU A 188 10.94 -16.09 -18.89
CA GLU A 188 10.46 -16.09 -20.28
C GLU A 188 9.31 -15.10 -20.38
N LEU A 189 9.51 -14.02 -21.12
CA LEU A 189 8.54 -12.93 -21.25
C LEU A 189 7.64 -13.11 -22.47
N GLY A 190 8.18 -13.68 -23.54
CA GLY A 190 7.44 -14.07 -24.73
C GLY A 190 6.57 -15.31 -24.51
N SER A 191 5.52 -15.44 -25.33
CA SER A 191 4.60 -16.59 -25.34
C SER A 191 5.01 -17.69 -26.34
N LYS A 192 6.17 -17.52 -27.00
CA LYS A 192 6.70 -18.50 -27.96
C LYS A 192 7.25 -19.71 -27.20
N LEU A 193 6.72 -20.88 -27.52
CA LEU A 193 7.18 -22.16 -26.98
C LEU A 193 7.75 -23.01 -28.12
N SER A 194 8.57 -24.01 -27.76
CA SER A 194 8.94 -25.05 -28.70
C SER A 194 7.70 -25.86 -29.12
N ALA A 195 7.72 -26.51 -30.28
CA ALA A 195 6.58 -27.31 -30.76
C ALA A 195 6.18 -28.42 -29.78
N ASN A 196 7.13 -28.98 -29.03
CA ASN A 196 6.88 -29.99 -28.00
C ASN A 196 6.21 -29.38 -26.76
N ASP A 197 6.70 -28.21 -26.31
CA ASP A 197 6.09 -27.49 -25.18
C ASP A 197 4.67 -26.98 -25.53
N GLU A 198 4.41 -26.66 -26.80
CA GLU A 198 3.07 -26.27 -27.27
C GLU A 198 2.08 -27.43 -27.17
N LYS A 199 2.47 -28.63 -27.63
CA LYS A 199 1.63 -29.84 -27.49
C LYS A 199 1.32 -30.15 -26.02
N LYS A 200 2.33 -30.03 -25.15
CA LYS A 200 2.15 -30.21 -23.70
C LYS A 200 1.20 -29.16 -23.11
N TYR A 201 1.35 -27.90 -23.51
CA TYR A 201 0.49 -26.81 -23.05
C TYR A 201 -0.97 -27.06 -23.44
N GLU A 202 -1.25 -27.38 -24.70
CA GLU A 202 -2.63 -27.61 -25.16
C GLU A 202 -3.27 -28.82 -24.45
N ALA A 203 -2.54 -29.92 -24.25
CA ALA A 203 -3.04 -31.08 -23.48
C ALA A 203 -3.39 -30.73 -22.02
N ILE A 204 -2.58 -29.88 -21.38
CA ILE A 204 -2.82 -29.42 -20.01
C ILE A 204 -3.98 -28.41 -19.98
N LYS A 205 -4.07 -27.52 -20.97
CA LYS A 205 -5.13 -26.50 -21.10
C LYS A 205 -6.50 -27.13 -21.31
N GLU A 206 -6.61 -28.18 -22.11
CA GLU A 206 -7.85 -28.93 -22.31
C GLU A 206 -8.37 -29.52 -20.99
N ASN A 207 -7.46 -30.04 -20.17
CA ASN A 207 -7.85 -30.70 -18.92
C ASN A 207 -8.03 -29.76 -17.74
N PHE A 208 -7.18 -28.72 -17.64
CA PHE A 208 -7.04 -27.90 -16.45
C PHE A 208 -7.05 -26.39 -16.73
N GLY A 209 -7.27 -25.95 -17.98
CA GLY A 209 -7.27 -24.54 -18.36
C GLY A 209 -8.25 -23.68 -17.55
N PHE A 210 -9.37 -24.28 -17.12
CA PHE A 210 -10.36 -23.65 -16.25
C PHE A 210 -9.78 -23.18 -14.89
N LEU A 211 -8.68 -23.76 -14.41
CA LEU A 211 -8.01 -23.29 -13.18
C LEU A 211 -7.28 -21.96 -13.38
N TYR A 212 -6.85 -21.68 -14.61
CA TYR A 212 -5.86 -20.65 -14.87
C TYR A 212 -6.36 -19.51 -15.73
N LEU A 213 -7.17 -19.78 -16.75
CA LEU A 213 -7.57 -18.81 -17.77
C LEU A 213 -8.85 -18.08 -17.38
N LYS A 214 -8.92 -16.77 -17.67
CA LYS A 214 -10.11 -15.94 -17.41
C LYS A 214 -11.35 -16.43 -18.14
N ASP A 215 -11.17 -16.85 -19.39
CA ASP A 215 -12.25 -17.38 -20.25
C ASP A 215 -12.66 -18.81 -19.87
N GLY A 216 -11.98 -19.42 -18.90
CA GLY A 216 -12.37 -20.71 -18.35
C GLY A 216 -13.59 -20.60 -17.45
N GLU A 217 -14.40 -21.66 -17.41
CA GLU A 217 -15.62 -21.71 -16.59
C GLU A 217 -15.37 -21.23 -15.14
N GLN A 218 -16.30 -20.43 -14.63
CA GLN A 218 -16.37 -20.12 -13.20
C GLN A 218 -16.87 -21.37 -12.47
N LEU A 219 -16.14 -21.76 -11.44
CA LEU A 219 -16.36 -23.02 -10.76
C LEU A 219 -17.27 -22.81 -9.56
N GLU A 220 -18.53 -23.22 -9.72
CA GLU A 220 -19.41 -23.50 -8.59
C GLU A 220 -19.57 -25.01 -8.44
N TYR A 221 -19.13 -25.53 -7.30
CA TYR A 221 -19.12 -26.96 -7.01
C TYR A 221 -20.31 -27.32 -6.14
N ASN A 222 -21.36 -27.86 -6.73
CA ASN A 222 -22.29 -28.70 -5.98
C ASN A 222 -21.69 -30.12 -5.81
N HIS A 223 -22.31 -30.95 -4.98
CA HIS A 223 -21.79 -32.28 -4.64
C HIS A 223 -21.52 -33.16 -5.88
N GLU A 224 -22.48 -33.23 -6.80
CA GLU A 224 -22.40 -34.03 -8.02
C GLU A 224 -21.31 -33.54 -8.97
N LYS A 225 -21.19 -32.22 -9.19
CA LYS A 225 -20.12 -31.64 -9.99
C LYS A 225 -18.75 -31.94 -9.39
N ALA A 226 -18.63 -31.88 -8.07
CA ALA A 226 -17.37 -32.17 -7.39
C ALA A 226 -16.96 -33.65 -7.57
N LEU A 227 -17.91 -34.58 -7.44
CA LEU A 227 -17.69 -36.02 -7.70
C LEU A 227 -17.33 -36.29 -9.17
N SER A 228 -18.08 -35.71 -10.11
CA SER A 228 -17.81 -35.82 -11.54
C SER A 228 -16.41 -35.32 -11.89
N MET A 229 -15.98 -34.21 -11.29
CA MET A 229 -14.65 -33.64 -11.53
C MET A 229 -13.54 -34.52 -10.95
N LEU A 230 -13.70 -35.02 -9.72
CA LEU A 230 -12.77 -35.97 -9.12
C LEU A 230 -12.60 -37.22 -10.00
N LYS A 231 -13.71 -37.78 -10.49
CA LYS A 231 -13.67 -38.95 -11.35
C LYS A 231 -13.06 -38.66 -12.72
N ASN A 232 -13.59 -37.67 -13.44
CA ASN A 232 -13.28 -37.45 -14.85
C ASN A 232 -11.94 -36.72 -15.08
N LYS A 233 -11.53 -35.84 -14.18
CA LYS A 233 -10.27 -35.06 -14.32
C LYS A 233 -9.14 -35.60 -13.46
N TYR A 234 -9.45 -36.25 -12.34
CA TYR A 234 -8.45 -36.73 -11.38
C TYR A 234 -8.38 -38.26 -11.23
N GLY A 235 -9.33 -39.01 -11.80
CA GLY A 235 -9.40 -40.47 -11.66
C GLY A 235 -9.68 -40.92 -10.22
N VAL A 236 -10.30 -40.06 -9.41
CA VAL A 236 -10.60 -40.31 -7.99
C VAL A 236 -12.09 -40.57 -7.84
N THR A 237 -12.45 -41.73 -7.29
CA THR A 237 -13.84 -42.10 -7.01
C THR A 237 -14.01 -42.22 -5.50
N PRO A 238 -14.61 -41.24 -4.82
CA PRO A 238 -14.96 -41.34 -3.41
C PRO A 238 -16.03 -42.42 -3.17
N ASP A 239 -16.06 -42.99 -1.98
CA ASP A 239 -17.05 -44.00 -1.60
C ASP A 239 -18.48 -43.46 -1.63
N GLU A 240 -19.44 -44.33 -1.93
CA GLU A 240 -20.87 -44.01 -1.90
C GLU A 240 -21.26 -43.52 -0.50
N GLY A 241 -21.80 -42.30 -0.41
CA GLY A 241 -22.18 -41.66 0.86
C GLY A 241 -21.13 -40.72 1.47
N THR A 242 -19.99 -40.48 0.80
CA THR A 242 -19.00 -39.49 1.27
C THR A 242 -19.67 -38.11 1.47
N PRO A 243 -19.58 -37.48 2.66
CA PRO A 243 -20.20 -36.19 2.90
C PRO A 243 -19.67 -35.09 1.96
N TYR A 244 -20.54 -34.15 1.59
CA TYR A 244 -20.17 -33.02 0.72
C TYR A 244 -18.89 -32.29 1.14
N ASN A 245 -18.74 -32.01 2.43
CA ASN A 245 -17.57 -31.32 2.95
C ASN A 245 -16.26 -32.09 2.70
N ASP A 246 -16.28 -33.43 2.76
CA ASP A 246 -15.09 -34.25 2.56
C ASP A 246 -14.78 -34.42 1.07
N VAL A 247 -15.81 -34.52 0.22
CA VAL A 247 -15.64 -34.44 -1.24
C VAL A 247 -15.01 -33.11 -1.66
N ILE A 248 -15.48 -31.98 -1.11
CA ILE A 248 -14.91 -30.66 -1.41
C ILE A 248 -13.48 -30.51 -0.89
N LYS A 249 -13.15 -31.02 0.30
CA LYS A 249 -11.76 -31.04 0.79
C LYS A 249 -10.86 -31.84 -0.15
N LEU A 250 -11.30 -33.00 -0.59
CA LEU A 250 -10.56 -33.87 -1.50
C LEU A 250 -10.36 -33.18 -2.86
N LEU A 251 -11.42 -32.62 -3.43
CA LEU A 251 -11.34 -31.84 -4.67
C LEU A 251 -10.37 -30.67 -4.52
N THR A 252 -10.48 -29.89 -3.45
CA THR A 252 -9.59 -28.74 -3.17
C THR A 252 -8.12 -29.16 -3.09
N LYS A 253 -7.83 -30.32 -2.48
CA LYS A 253 -6.47 -30.90 -2.43
C LYS A 253 -5.93 -31.18 -3.84
N HIS A 254 -6.73 -31.80 -4.70
CA HIS A 254 -6.33 -32.09 -6.09
C HIS A 254 -6.18 -30.84 -6.95
N LEU A 255 -7.12 -29.88 -6.84
CA LEU A 255 -7.03 -28.59 -7.52
C LEU A 255 -5.75 -27.85 -7.10
N THR A 256 -5.44 -27.83 -5.80
CA THR A 256 -4.22 -27.18 -5.28
C THR A 256 -2.94 -27.85 -5.80
N ARG A 257 -2.89 -29.19 -5.82
CA ARG A 257 -1.76 -29.95 -6.38
C ARG A 257 -1.55 -29.64 -7.86
N THR A 258 -2.65 -29.62 -8.62
CA THR A 258 -2.66 -29.29 -10.05
C THR A 258 -2.15 -27.88 -10.29
N ASN A 259 -2.66 -26.91 -9.52
CA ASN A 259 -2.25 -25.52 -9.57
C ASN A 259 -0.73 -25.38 -9.37
N ASN A 260 -0.19 -26.01 -8.31
CA ASN A 260 1.24 -25.99 -8.03
C ASN A 260 2.08 -26.65 -9.14
N GLN A 261 1.53 -27.67 -9.81
CA GLN A 261 2.24 -28.40 -10.86
C GLN A 261 2.33 -27.60 -12.16
N TYR A 262 1.24 -26.96 -12.61
CA TYR A 262 1.17 -26.40 -13.97
C TYR A 262 1.11 -24.87 -14.05
N LEU A 263 0.92 -24.15 -12.94
CA LEU A 263 0.82 -22.68 -12.96
C LEU A 263 1.99 -22.01 -13.70
N HIS A 264 3.21 -22.51 -13.52
CA HIS A 264 4.40 -21.97 -14.17
C HIS A 264 4.32 -22.03 -15.70
N ILE A 265 3.65 -23.05 -16.27
CA ILE A 265 3.46 -23.23 -17.72
C ILE A 265 2.49 -22.17 -18.25
N PHE A 266 1.37 -21.96 -17.57
CA PHE A 266 0.39 -20.93 -17.93
C PHE A 266 0.97 -19.52 -17.80
N LYS A 267 1.73 -19.27 -16.72
CA LYS A 267 2.50 -18.02 -16.58
C LYS A 267 3.51 -17.86 -17.71
N ARG A 268 4.24 -18.92 -18.10
CA ARG A 268 5.19 -18.88 -19.21
C ARG A 268 4.49 -18.48 -20.51
N LYS A 269 3.35 -19.11 -20.84
CA LYS A 269 2.60 -18.85 -22.08
C LYS A 269 1.85 -17.51 -22.08
N SER A 270 1.44 -17.00 -20.92
CA SER A 270 0.67 -15.77 -20.84
C SER A 270 1.50 -14.52 -21.15
N LYS A 271 0.82 -13.51 -21.69
CA LYS A 271 1.38 -12.19 -21.94
C LYS A 271 1.66 -11.47 -20.62
N LYS A 272 2.94 -11.15 -20.40
CA LYS A 272 3.43 -10.49 -19.18
C LYS A 272 3.57 -9.00 -19.40
N LYS A 273 3.18 -8.22 -18.38
CA LYS A 273 3.42 -6.78 -18.33
C LYS A 273 4.03 -6.40 -16.99
N PHE A 274 5.20 -5.77 -17.03
CA PHE A 274 5.81 -5.13 -15.87
C PHE A 274 5.11 -3.80 -15.62
N ARG A 275 4.88 -3.50 -14.34
CA ARG A 275 4.22 -2.28 -13.89
C ARG A 275 4.87 -1.79 -12.60
N PHE A 276 5.01 -0.47 -12.47
CA PHE A 276 5.40 0.13 -11.21
C PHE A 276 4.26 0.06 -10.20
N THR A 277 4.61 -0.13 -8.93
CA THR A 277 3.69 -0.06 -7.80
C THR A 277 4.46 0.34 -6.55
N TRP A 278 3.74 0.69 -5.49
CA TRP A 278 4.35 0.94 -4.19
C TRP A 278 4.31 -0.30 -3.32
N TYR A 279 5.35 -0.44 -2.49
CA TYR A 279 5.49 -1.43 -1.44
C TYR A 279 5.76 -0.73 -0.11
N LEU A 280 5.40 -1.36 1.00
CA LEU A 280 5.90 -0.98 2.32
C LEU A 280 7.34 -1.48 2.48
N ASN A 281 8.18 -0.64 3.09
CA ASN A 281 9.57 -0.98 3.38
C ASN A 281 9.68 -2.09 4.44
N ASN A 282 10.80 -2.81 4.42
CA ASN A 282 10.97 -3.99 5.27
C ASN A 282 10.98 -3.65 6.76
N GLU A 283 11.56 -2.50 7.13
CA GLU A 283 11.59 -2.02 8.52
C GLU A 283 10.19 -1.80 9.09
N PHE A 284 9.31 -1.12 8.35
CA PHE A 284 7.92 -0.91 8.72
C PHE A 284 7.19 -2.24 8.87
N LEU A 285 7.38 -3.17 7.93
CA LEU A 285 6.75 -4.48 7.99
C LEU A 285 7.20 -5.30 9.21
N GLN A 286 8.49 -5.26 9.55
CA GLN A 286 9.02 -5.92 10.74
C GLN A 286 8.42 -5.31 12.02
N LYS A 287 8.46 -3.98 12.14
CA LYS A 287 7.88 -3.27 13.30
C LYS A 287 6.39 -3.58 13.46
N MET A 288 5.64 -3.58 12.36
CA MET A 288 4.22 -3.88 12.37
C MET A 288 3.94 -5.34 12.70
N GLY A 289 4.76 -6.27 12.19
CA GLY A 289 4.69 -7.69 12.53
C GLY A 289 4.83 -7.91 14.03
N THR A 290 5.88 -7.35 14.64
CA THR A 290 6.11 -7.43 16.08
C THR A 290 4.99 -6.79 16.90
N ASP A 291 4.44 -5.65 16.47
CA ASP A 291 3.30 -5.00 17.14
C ASP A 291 2.05 -5.89 17.12
N ILE A 292 1.75 -6.51 15.98
CA ILE A 292 0.62 -7.43 15.84
C ILE A 292 0.81 -8.67 16.71
N GLU A 293 1.99 -9.29 16.68
CA GLU A 293 2.32 -10.48 17.49
C GLU A 293 2.12 -10.23 18.99
N LYS A 294 2.60 -9.08 19.50
CA LYS A 294 2.38 -8.68 20.91
C LYS A 294 0.90 -8.58 21.25
N LYS A 295 0.07 -8.12 20.32
CA LYS A 295 -1.36 -7.91 20.54
C LYS A 295 -2.19 -9.16 20.34
N ILE A 296 -1.69 -10.16 19.61
CA ILE A 296 -2.31 -11.49 19.55
C ILE A 296 -2.40 -12.07 20.97
N VAL A 297 -1.32 -11.98 21.76
CA VAL A 297 -1.29 -12.47 23.16
C VAL A 297 -2.36 -11.79 24.03
N LEU A 298 -2.72 -10.55 23.72
CA LEU A 298 -3.70 -9.76 24.46
C LEU A 298 -5.15 -9.97 23.99
N ILE A 299 -5.41 -10.82 22.99
CA ILE A 299 -6.77 -11.03 22.47
C ILE A 299 -7.78 -11.45 23.55
N PRO A 300 -7.47 -12.35 24.50
CA PRO A 300 -8.45 -12.77 25.50
C PRO A 300 -8.95 -11.64 26.40
N THR A 301 -8.09 -10.67 26.72
CA THR A 301 -8.39 -9.59 27.67
C THR A 301 -8.67 -8.25 26.98
N ARG A 302 -8.10 -8.00 25.80
CA ARG A 302 -8.13 -6.72 25.08
C ARG A 302 -8.21 -6.91 23.55
N PRO A 303 -9.27 -7.54 23.03
CA PRO A 303 -9.39 -7.85 21.60
C PRO A 303 -9.36 -6.61 20.69
N THR A 304 -9.90 -5.48 21.18
CA THR A 304 -9.94 -4.21 20.43
C THR A 304 -8.57 -3.68 20.04
N GLN A 305 -7.52 -3.93 20.85
CA GLN A 305 -6.17 -3.48 20.52
C GLN A 305 -5.58 -4.22 19.32
N PHE A 306 -5.88 -5.52 19.22
CA PHE A 306 -5.53 -6.33 18.07
C PHE A 306 -6.29 -5.85 16.82
N GLU A 307 -7.61 -5.67 16.94
CA GLU A 307 -8.46 -5.17 15.84
C GLU A 307 -7.98 -3.81 15.32
N ASP A 308 -7.67 -2.86 16.19
CA ASP A 308 -7.14 -1.55 15.82
C ASP A 308 -5.82 -1.65 15.08
N SER A 309 -4.98 -2.61 15.44
CA SER A 309 -3.69 -2.83 14.75
C SER A 309 -3.91 -3.40 13.35
N MET A 310 -4.86 -4.31 13.20
CA MET A 310 -5.28 -4.79 11.89
C MET A 310 -5.91 -3.67 11.05
N ARG A 311 -6.77 -2.81 11.62
CA ARG A 311 -7.32 -1.63 10.93
C ARG A 311 -6.22 -0.69 10.45
N ARG A 312 -5.21 -0.39 11.29
CA ARG A 312 -4.05 0.43 10.92
C ARG A 312 -3.25 -0.17 9.77
N LEU A 313 -3.05 -1.49 9.76
CA LEU A 313 -2.39 -2.19 8.64
C LEU A 313 -3.19 -2.01 7.34
N TYR A 314 -4.50 -2.28 7.38
CA TYR A 314 -5.38 -2.22 6.21
C TYR A 314 -5.56 -0.80 5.65
N ALA A 315 -5.45 0.24 6.49
CA ALA A 315 -5.45 1.64 6.08
C ALA A 315 -4.29 2.01 5.13
N ARG A 316 -3.26 1.17 5.01
CA ARG A 316 -2.15 1.37 4.07
C ARG A 316 -2.40 0.83 2.65
N GLY A 317 -3.48 0.07 2.45
CA GLY A 317 -3.79 -0.75 1.26
C GLY A 317 -4.09 -0.02 -0.06
N ASN A 318 -3.46 1.12 -0.32
CA ASN A 318 -3.76 1.99 -1.46
C ASN A 318 -3.18 1.49 -2.80
N TYR A 319 -2.14 0.65 -2.79
CA TYR A 319 -1.42 0.23 -4.00
C TYR A 319 -1.31 -1.28 -4.10
N HIS A 320 -1.27 -1.83 -5.32
CA HIS A 320 -1.21 -3.28 -5.58
C HIS A 320 -0.14 -4.00 -4.76
N GLY A 321 1.11 -3.52 -4.79
CA GLY A 321 2.21 -4.12 -4.03
C GLY A 321 1.93 -4.15 -2.52
N VAL A 322 1.43 -3.04 -1.97
CA VAL A 322 1.04 -2.95 -0.56
C VAL A 322 -0.14 -3.87 -0.22
N ARG A 323 -1.16 -3.95 -1.08
CA ARG A 323 -2.32 -4.84 -0.87
C ARG A 323 -1.89 -6.29 -0.77
N HIS A 324 -0.97 -6.72 -1.63
CA HIS A 324 -0.39 -8.06 -1.57
C HIS A 324 0.37 -8.32 -0.28
N GLN A 325 1.21 -7.38 0.16
CA GLN A 325 1.93 -7.49 1.43
C GLN A 325 0.97 -7.60 2.61
N ILE A 326 -0.07 -6.75 2.66
CA ILE A 326 -1.11 -6.80 3.70
C ILE A 326 -1.87 -8.13 3.64
N GLY A 327 -2.22 -8.63 2.45
CA GLY A 327 -2.90 -9.90 2.27
C GLY A 327 -2.09 -11.08 2.82
N LYS A 328 -0.78 -11.13 2.52
CA LYS A 328 0.13 -12.14 3.07
C LYS A 328 0.22 -12.09 4.60
N ILE A 329 0.39 -10.89 5.16
CA ILE A 329 0.49 -10.70 6.61
C ILE A 329 -0.83 -11.09 7.28
N SER A 330 -1.96 -10.61 6.76
CA SER A 330 -3.28 -10.89 7.28
C SER A 330 -3.60 -12.39 7.24
N GLY A 331 -3.27 -13.10 6.16
CA GLY A 331 -3.46 -14.54 6.07
C GLY A 331 -2.67 -15.30 7.14
N ARG A 332 -1.40 -14.94 7.35
CA ARG A 332 -0.56 -15.52 8.41
C ARG A 332 -1.12 -15.23 9.81
N VAL A 333 -1.48 -13.98 10.06
CA VAL A 333 -2.03 -13.55 11.37
C VAL A 333 -3.35 -14.25 11.67
N LYS A 334 -4.27 -14.31 10.71
CA LYS A 334 -5.56 -15.01 10.87
C LYS A 334 -5.37 -16.49 11.16
N LYS A 335 -4.41 -17.14 10.49
CA LYS A 335 -4.06 -18.54 10.77
C LYS A 335 -3.61 -18.71 12.21
N ILE A 336 -2.64 -17.91 12.65
CA ILE A 336 -2.12 -17.95 14.04
C ILE A 336 -3.26 -17.73 15.04
N VAL A 337 -4.07 -16.69 14.86
CA VAL A 337 -5.18 -16.39 15.80
C VAL A 337 -6.22 -17.51 15.82
N LYS A 338 -6.54 -18.11 14.68
CA LYS A 338 -7.48 -19.25 14.61
C LYS A 338 -6.94 -20.48 15.34
N GLU A 339 -5.63 -20.74 15.25
CA GLU A 339 -4.97 -21.84 15.94
C GLU A 339 -4.87 -21.59 17.45
N THR A 340 -4.53 -20.37 17.87
CA THR A 340 -4.35 -20.03 19.29
C THR A 340 -5.68 -19.80 20.03
N TYR A 341 -6.67 -19.17 19.37
CA TYR A 341 -7.93 -18.75 19.99
C TYR A 341 -9.15 -19.13 19.13
N PRO A 342 -9.40 -20.44 18.89
CA PRO A 342 -10.47 -20.89 18.00
C PRO A 342 -11.87 -20.42 18.45
N ASN A 343 -12.09 -20.34 19.77
CA ASN A 343 -13.37 -19.94 20.36
C ASN A 343 -13.67 -18.43 20.26
N ILE A 344 -12.64 -17.61 20.07
CA ILE A 344 -12.75 -16.14 19.99
C ILE A 344 -12.65 -15.68 18.53
N TYR A 345 -11.99 -16.45 17.66
CA TYR A 345 -11.70 -16.08 16.27
C TYR A 345 -12.90 -15.52 15.51
N ASN A 346 -14.06 -16.18 15.58
CA ASN A 346 -15.27 -15.75 14.87
C ASN A 346 -15.90 -14.48 15.44
N ARG A 347 -15.54 -14.06 16.65
CA ARG A 347 -16.03 -12.85 17.32
C ARG A 347 -15.16 -11.62 17.03
N LEU A 348 -13.96 -11.80 16.48
CA LEU A 348 -13.05 -10.69 16.20
C LEU A 348 -13.46 -9.92 14.94
N ALA A 349 -13.46 -8.60 15.02
CA ALA A 349 -13.75 -7.72 13.88
C ALA A 349 -12.51 -7.57 12.99
N PHE A 350 -12.31 -8.54 12.09
CA PHE A 350 -11.30 -8.42 11.04
C PHE A 350 -11.72 -7.40 9.97
N PRO A 351 -10.80 -6.51 9.53
CA PRO A 351 -11.07 -5.65 8.38
C PRO A 351 -11.39 -6.48 7.14
N GLN A 352 -12.55 -6.22 6.54
CA GLN A 352 -13.02 -6.93 5.34
C GLN A 352 -12.61 -6.24 4.04
N MET A 353 -12.40 -4.92 4.07
CA MET A 353 -12.08 -4.14 2.88
C MET A 353 -10.75 -3.41 3.01
N LEU A 354 -9.99 -3.41 1.92
CA LEU A 354 -8.84 -2.51 1.73
C LEU A 354 -9.38 -1.18 1.23
N HIS A 355 -9.05 -0.09 1.90
CA HIS A 355 -9.53 1.23 1.50
C HIS A 355 -9.03 1.59 0.08
N TYR A 356 -9.91 2.20 -0.71
CA TYR A 356 -9.56 2.77 -2.01
C TYR A 356 -8.80 4.09 -1.83
N VAL A 357 -7.89 4.37 -2.76
CA VAL A 357 -7.13 5.62 -2.77
C VAL A 357 -8.09 6.79 -2.95
N ARG A 358 -8.13 7.69 -1.97
CA ARG A 358 -8.83 8.97 -2.12
C ARG A 358 -7.82 10.02 -2.58
N PHE A 359 -8.06 10.57 -3.76
CA PHE A 359 -7.30 11.69 -4.32
C PHE A 359 -7.90 13.02 -3.92
N SER A 360 -7.14 14.10 -4.02
CA SER A 360 -7.72 15.44 -4.01
C SER A 360 -8.54 15.66 -5.28
N PRO A 361 -9.74 16.25 -5.18
CA PRO A 361 -10.61 16.45 -6.35
C PRO A 361 -10.02 17.43 -7.35
N ILE A 362 -9.18 18.37 -6.90
CA ILE A 362 -8.59 19.42 -7.73
C ILE A 362 -7.09 19.49 -7.42
N ALA A 363 -6.26 19.49 -8.46
CA ALA A 363 -4.83 19.73 -8.34
C ALA A 363 -4.53 21.24 -8.25
N TYR A 364 -3.54 21.61 -7.45
CA TYR A 364 -3.10 23.01 -7.36
C TYR A 364 -2.43 23.46 -8.65
N LYS A 365 -2.85 24.61 -9.19
CA LYS A 365 -2.37 25.09 -10.50
C LYS A 365 -1.02 25.81 -10.41
N ASN A 366 -0.77 26.46 -9.29
CA ASN A 366 0.44 27.26 -9.09
C ASN A 366 0.89 27.22 -7.63
N PHE A 367 2.11 27.71 -7.38
CA PHE A 367 2.71 27.70 -6.06
C PHE A 367 1.95 28.56 -5.04
N LYS A 368 1.33 29.68 -5.45
CA LYS A 368 0.56 30.55 -4.55
C LYS A 368 -0.69 29.86 -4.00
N GLU A 369 -1.46 29.19 -4.86
CA GLU A 369 -2.61 28.37 -4.44
C GLU A 369 -2.20 27.26 -3.47
N PHE A 370 -1.10 26.57 -3.79
CA PHE A 370 -0.56 25.52 -2.92
C PHE A 370 -0.11 26.06 -1.56
N GLN A 371 0.61 27.17 -1.53
CA GLN A 371 1.08 27.80 -0.30
C GLN A 371 -0.09 28.22 0.60
N GLN A 372 -1.14 28.82 0.03
CA GLN A 372 -2.33 29.18 0.79
C GLN A 372 -3.02 27.94 1.38
N ALA A 373 -3.11 26.85 0.61
CA ALA A 373 -3.66 25.60 1.11
C ALA A 373 -2.82 25.01 2.26
N CYS A 374 -1.49 25.10 2.20
CA CYS A 374 -0.61 24.67 3.28
C CYS A 374 -0.85 25.47 4.57
N ILE A 375 -1.00 26.79 4.46
CA ILE A 375 -1.33 27.66 5.60
C ILE A 375 -2.68 27.26 6.21
N ASN A 376 -3.70 27.10 5.38
CA ASN A 376 -5.05 26.74 5.84
C ASN A 376 -5.05 25.38 6.57
N GLU A 377 -4.38 24.37 6.01
CA GLU A 377 -4.26 23.04 6.63
C GLU A 377 -3.48 23.10 7.95
N THR A 378 -2.44 23.94 8.03
CA THR A 378 -1.70 24.16 9.27
C THR A 378 -2.62 24.72 10.37
N ILE A 379 -3.41 25.75 10.04
CA ILE A 379 -4.37 26.36 10.97
C ILE A 379 -5.40 25.33 11.45
N ILE A 380 -5.94 24.51 10.53
CA ILE A 380 -6.91 23.46 10.88
C ILE A 380 -6.30 22.44 11.83
N ILE A 381 -5.06 22.03 11.62
CA ILE A 381 -4.38 21.06 12.47
C ILE A 381 -4.07 21.63 13.84
N GLU A 382 -3.59 22.86 13.91
CA GLU A 382 -3.33 23.54 15.18
C GLU A 382 -4.63 23.68 15.99
N LYS A 383 -5.74 24.09 15.35
CA LYS A 383 -7.07 24.12 15.98
C LYS A 383 -7.50 22.75 16.48
N ASN A 384 -7.37 21.71 15.65
CA ASN A 384 -7.72 20.34 16.05
C ASN A 384 -6.84 19.81 17.19
N LYS A 385 -5.56 20.19 17.23
CA LYS A 385 -4.64 19.83 18.30
C LYS A 385 -5.04 20.52 19.60
N ALA A 386 -5.28 21.82 19.56
CA ALA A 386 -5.77 22.59 20.71
C ALA A 386 -7.09 22.00 21.25
N TYR A 387 -8.06 21.75 20.36
CA TYR A 387 -9.34 21.13 20.72
C TYR A 387 -9.17 19.74 21.37
N ARG A 388 -8.25 18.90 20.87
CA ARG A 388 -7.93 17.61 21.49
C ARG A 388 -7.30 17.76 22.88
N GLU A 389 -6.39 18.71 23.05
CA GLU A 389 -5.75 18.98 24.34
C GLU A 389 -6.74 19.53 25.36
N GLU A 390 -7.63 20.44 24.95
CA GLU A 390 -8.73 20.97 25.77
C GLU A 390 -9.70 19.88 26.17
N ASN A 391 -10.12 19.01 25.25
CA ASN A 391 -10.96 17.87 25.56
C ASN A 391 -10.30 16.88 26.52
N GLN A 392 -8.99 16.63 26.39
CA GLN A 392 -8.28 15.79 27.35
C GLN A 392 -8.25 16.41 28.75
N LYS A 393 -8.01 17.73 28.85
CA LYS A 393 -8.05 18.48 30.11
C LYS A 393 -9.47 18.45 30.71
N ARG A 394 -10.49 18.67 29.88
CA ARG A 394 -11.91 18.62 30.27
C ARG A 394 -12.29 17.24 30.80
N PHE A 395 -12.01 16.16 30.06
CA PHE A 395 -12.28 14.80 30.51
C PHE A 395 -11.57 14.46 31.82
N LYS A 396 -10.34 14.95 32.02
CA LYS A 396 -9.64 14.79 33.31
C LYS A 396 -10.40 15.50 34.44
N LYS A 397 -10.83 16.75 34.24
CA LYS A 397 -11.60 17.52 35.25
C LYS A 397 -12.97 16.91 35.52
N LEU A 398 -13.71 16.54 34.49
CA LEU A 398 -15.03 15.89 34.60
C LEU A 398 -14.93 14.55 35.33
N ARG A 399 -13.93 13.74 35.02
CA ARG A 399 -13.66 12.50 35.77
C ARG A 399 -13.40 12.76 37.25
N THR A 400 -12.59 13.77 37.58
CA THR A 400 -12.35 14.13 38.99
C THR A 400 -13.62 14.61 39.67
N ALA A 401 -14.40 15.47 39.02
CA ALA A 401 -15.65 16.00 39.58
C ALA A 401 -16.70 14.89 39.79
N LEU A 402 -16.84 13.98 38.84
CA LEU A 402 -17.73 12.81 38.94
C LEU A 402 -17.35 11.89 40.09
N ARG A 403 -16.04 11.61 40.25
CA ARG A 403 -15.52 10.81 41.38
C ARG A 403 -15.75 11.47 42.74
N ASN A 404 -15.67 12.79 42.79
CA ASN A 404 -15.94 13.54 44.02
C ASN A 404 -17.44 13.53 44.38
N LYS A 405 -18.34 13.60 43.39
CA LYS A 405 -19.80 13.56 43.64
C LYS A 405 -20.36 12.15 43.85
N ASN A 406 -19.74 11.10 43.30
CA ASN A 406 -20.16 9.70 43.50
C ASN A 406 -18.96 8.80 43.88
N PRO A 407 -18.88 8.34 45.15
CA PRO A 407 -17.78 7.48 45.62
C PRO A 407 -17.65 6.14 44.89
N GLU A 408 -18.72 5.60 44.29
CA GLU A 408 -18.64 4.33 43.56
C GLU A 408 -17.79 4.44 42.29
N LEU A 409 -17.73 5.64 41.70
CA LEU A 409 -16.90 5.96 40.55
C LEU A 409 -15.40 6.00 40.83
N MET A 410 -15.00 6.04 42.11
CA MET A 410 -13.59 5.91 42.49
C MET A 410 -13.04 4.52 42.14
N LYS A 411 -13.90 3.50 42.11
CA LYS A 411 -13.54 2.11 41.81
C LYS A 411 -13.33 1.86 40.30
N ALA A 412 -13.88 2.71 39.44
CA ALA A 412 -13.77 2.56 37.99
C ALA A 412 -12.42 3.03 37.45
N SER A 413 -11.85 2.26 36.50
CA SER A 413 -10.58 2.62 35.88
C SER A 413 -10.69 3.90 35.04
N PRO A 414 -9.60 4.69 34.94
CA PRO A 414 -9.59 5.94 34.16
C PRO A 414 -10.03 5.77 32.70
N SER A 415 -9.75 4.61 32.09
CA SER A 415 -10.15 4.26 30.73
C SER A 415 -11.66 4.07 30.60
N THR A 416 -12.28 3.35 31.53
CA THR A 416 -13.70 3.03 31.44
C THR A 416 -14.56 4.26 31.67
N LEU A 417 -14.20 5.08 32.66
CA LEU A 417 -14.80 6.40 32.87
C LEU A 417 -14.70 7.31 31.64
N ASN A 418 -13.53 7.35 30.99
CA ASN A 418 -13.37 8.16 29.78
C ASN A 418 -14.22 7.66 28.60
N ASN A 419 -14.46 6.34 28.50
CA ASN A 419 -15.34 5.78 27.48
C ASN A 419 -16.80 6.16 27.74
N LEU A 420 -17.28 6.03 28.99
CA LEU A 420 -18.63 6.44 29.38
C LEU A 420 -18.87 7.94 29.17
N ILE A 421 -17.90 8.78 29.55
CA ILE A 421 -17.94 10.22 29.28
C ILE A 421 -18.06 10.50 27.78
N ARG A 422 -17.31 9.77 26.93
CA ARG A 422 -17.41 9.92 25.47
C ARG A 422 -18.75 9.47 24.91
N GLU A 423 -19.36 8.44 25.47
CA GLU A 423 -20.68 7.97 25.04
C GLU A 423 -21.78 8.98 25.38
N HIS A 424 -21.69 9.56 26.57
CA HIS A 424 -22.57 10.65 27.00
C HIS A 424 -22.38 11.92 26.16
N ASP A 425 -21.14 12.21 25.74
CA ASP A 425 -20.78 13.44 25.03
C ASP A 425 -20.95 13.38 23.49
N LYS A 426 -21.61 12.35 22.94
CA LYS A 426 -21.69 12.11 21.47
C LYS A 426 -22.24 13.29 20.63
N ASN A 427 -22.87 14.31 21.21
CA ASN A 427 -23.54 15.42 20.51
C ASN A 427 -23.15 16.85 20.98
N GLY A 428 -22.04 17.03 21.71
CA GLY A 428 -21.67 18.34 22.26
C GLY A 428 -21.06 19.33 21.24
N LYS A 429 -21.55 20.58 21.20
CA LYS A 429 -20.82 21.75 20.68
C LYS A 429 -19.51 21.96 21.46
N GLU A 430 -18.63 22.87 21.04
CA GLU A 430 -17.50 23.33 21.87
C GLU A 430 -17.99 23.68 23.28
N ARG A 431 -17.41 23.05 24.31
CA ARG A 431 -17.75 23.22 25.73
C ARG A 431 -16.52 23.68 26.50
N ASP A 432 -16.75 24.44 27.57
CA ASP A 432 -15.68 24.91 28.45
C ASP A 432 -14.90 23.75 29.08
N ILE A 433 -13.61 24.00 29.34
CA ILE A 433 -12.69 23.02 29.95
C ILE A 433 -13.18 22.61 31.34
N THR A 434 -13.85 23.51 32.06
CA THR A 434 -14.38 23.23 33.40
C THR A 434 -15.81 22.72 33.28
N PRO A 435 -16.10 21.50 33.74
CA PRO A 435 -17.46 20.95 33.68
C PRO A 435 -18.39 21.73 34.61
N THR A 436 -19.63 21.92 34.18
CA THR A 436 -20.65 22.61 34.99
C THR A 436 -21.37 21.63 35.93
N ASP A 437 -21.93 22.12 37.05
CA ASP A 437 -22.69 21.26 37.96
C ASP A 437 -23.87 20.56 37.29
N LYS A 438 -24.60 21.27 36.41
CA LYS A 438 -25.69 20.70 35.60
C LYS A 438 -25.23 19.55 34.71
N GLU A 439 -24.02 19.64 34.17
CA GLU A 439 -23.46 18.60 33.31
C GLU A 439 -23.06 17.37 34.12
N ILE A 440 -22.51 17.58 35.31
CA ILE A 440 -22.18 16.50 36.26
C ILE A 440 -23.46 15.79 36.71
N GLU A 441 -24.49 16.55 37.07
CA GLU A 441 -25.80 16.03 37.49
C GLU A 441 -26.50 15.29 36.35
N SER A 442 -26.51 15.84 35.13
CA SER A 442 -27.06 15.16 33.95
C SER A 442 -26.35 13.83 33.66
N PHE A 443 -25.03 13.77 33.84
CA PHE A 443 -24.28 12.53 33.66
C PHE A 443 -24.66 11.50 34.73
N LEU A 444 -24.70 11.91 36.01
CA LEU A 444 -25.11 11.04 37.11
C LEU A 444 -26.57 10.58 36.97
N ASP A 445 -27.45 11.43 36.45
CA ASP A 445 -28.86 11.09 36.20
C ASP A 445 -29.03 10.07 35.06
N THR A 446 -28.16 10.14 34.05
CA THR A 446 -28.17 9.21 32.91
C THR A 446 -27.58 7.85 33.29
N TYR A 447 -26.63 7.83 34.23
CA TYR A 447 -25.95 6.63 34.70
C TYR A 447 -26.19 6.40 36.20
N LYS A 448 -27.46 6.55 36.65
CA LYS A 448 -27.88 6.44 38.07
C LYS A 448 -27.45 5.14 38.75
N GLU A 449 -27.51 4.05 38.02
CA GLU A 449 -27.01 2.74 38.43
C GLU A 449 -25.85 2.38 37.51
N MET A 450 -24.62 2.63 37.98
CA MET A 450 -23.46 2.25 37.19
C MET A 450 -23.26 0.74 37.32
N ASP A 451 -23.59 -0.01 36.26
CA ASP A 451 -23.45 -1.47 36.22
C ASP A 451 -22.05 -1.88 36.74
N PRO A 452 -21.96 -2.69 37.81
CA PRO A 452 -20.69 -3.17 38.36
C PRO A 452 -19.76 -3.81 37.32
N ARG A 453 -20.32 -4.34 36.22
CA ARG A 453 -19.57 -4.89 35.08
C ARG A 453 -18.80 -3.83 34.27
N LEU A 454 -19.16 -2.56 34.39
CA LEU A 454 -18.48 -1.41 33.80
C LEU A 454 -17.45 -0.76 34.75
N ILE A 455 -17.37 -1.21 36.01
CA ILE A 455 -16.53 -0.59 37.05
C ILE A 455 -15.33 -1.47 37.40
N SER A 456 -15.47 -2.80 37.26
CA SER A 456 -14.45 -3.79 37.58
C SER A 456 -13.53 -4.08 36.38
N ASP A 457 -12.24 -3.74 36.48
CA ASP A 457 -11.20 -4.26 35.57
C ASP A 457 -10.89 -5.76 35.84
N THR A 458 -11.55 -6.38 36.82
CA THR A 458 -11.51 -7.81 37.10
C THR A 458 -12.69 -8.52 36.45
N TYR A 459 -12.43 -9.07 35.25
CA TYR A 459 -13.04 -10.30 34.75
C TYR A 459 -11.97 -11.12 34.04
#